data_AF-A0A1M6FPQ1-F1
#
_entry.id   AF-A0A1M6FPQ1-F1
#
_cell.length_a   1.000
_cell.length_b   1.000
_cell.length_c   1.000
_cell.angle_alpha   90.00
_cell.angle_beta   90.00
_cell.angle_gamma   90.00
#
_symmetry.space_group_name_H-M   'P 1'
#
loop_
_entity.id
_entity.type
_entity.pdbx_description
1 polymer ?
#
loop_
_entity_poly.entity_id
_entity_poly.type
_entity_poly.pdbx_seq_one_letter_code
_entity_poly.pdbx_strand_id
1 'polypeptide(L)'
;TMKYRPEYPSRPFATEQDAQKWVDAFVHWYNTEHLHSEIRFVTPDDRHYGRDTAKLKNRKNVYEQAREKNPERWARQIRNWTPIEIVRLNPERKRPSEEGLKSEAA
;
A
#
# COMPACT_ATOMS: atom_id res chain seq x y z
N THR A 1 -0.52 -8.22 -5.28
CA THR A 1 -0.32 -9.59 -4.73
C THR A 1 0.28 -10.48 -5.82
N MET A 2 1.00 -11.54 -5.42
CA MET A 2 1.84 -12.37 -6.33
C MET A 2 1.08 -12.91 -7.56
N LYS A 3 -0.13 -13.45 -7.36
CA LYS A 3 -0.96 -14.07 -8.41
C LYS A 3 -1.46 -13.16 -9.54
N TYR A 4 -1.38 -11.84 -9.40
CA TYR A 4 -1.87 -10.88 -10.40
C TYR A 4 -0.73 -10.20 -11.17
N ARG A 5 0.49 -10.75 -11.10
CA ARG A 5 1.64 -10.24 -11.83
C ARG A 5 1.70 -10.80 -13.24
N PRO A 6 2.08 -10.00 -14.25
CA PRO A 6 2.32 -10.49 -15.60
C PRO A 6 3.33 -11.64 -15.66
N GLU A 7 4.34 -11.62 -14.76
CA GLU A 7 5.40 -12.63 -14.70
C GLU A 7 5.04 -13.85 -13.84
N TYR A 8 3.81 -13.93 -13.34
CA TYR A 8 3.37 -15.10 -12.58
C TYR A 8 3.38 -16.35 -13.48
N PRO A 9 3.96 -17.48 -13.04
CA PRO A 9 4.10 -18.66 -13.90
C PRO A 9 2.74 -19.20 -14.30
N SER A 10 2.54 -19.40 -15.60
CA SER A 10 1.34 -20.05 -16.15
C SER A 10 1.43 -21.57 -16.16
N ARG A 11 2.62 -22.12 -15.89
CA ARG A 11 2.91 -23.56 -15.79
C ARG A 11 3.66 -23.87 -14.50
N PRO A 12 3.58 -25.12 -13.99
CA PRO A 12 4.39 -25.55 -12.86
C PRO A 12 5.89 -25.40 -13.13
N PHE A 13 6.67 -25.19 -12.08
CA PHE A 13 8.13 -25.21 -12.15
C PHE A 13 8.63 -26.64 -12.42
N ALA A 14 9.70 -26.76 -13.20
CA ALA A 14 10.30 -28.06 -13.52
C ALA A 14 11.07 -28.65 -12.34
N THR A 15 11.68 -27.78 -11.53
CA THR A 15 12.46 -28.16 -10.34
C THR A 15 12.14 -27.25 -9.16
N GLU A 16 12.49 -27.71 -7.96
CA GLU A 16 12.42 -26.88 -6.76
C GLU A 16 13.33 -25.65 -6.89
N GLN A 17 14.53 -25.81 -7.46
CA GLN A 17 15.47 -24.70 -7.64
C GLN A 17 14.90 -23.61 -8.55
N ASP A 18 14.12 -23.97 -9.57
CA ASP A 18 13.46 -22.97 -10.43
C ASP A 18 12.38 -22.19 -9.69
N ALA A 19 11.62 -22.88 -8.82
CA ALA A 19 10.62 -22.25 -7.97
C ALA A 19 11.28 -21.25 -6.99
N GLN A 20 12.36 -21.66 -6.32
CA GLN A 20 13.10 -20.82 -5.38
C GLN A 20 13.65 -19.57 -6.08
N LYS A 21 14.33 -19.72 -7.22
CA LYS A 21 14.87 -18.59 -8.00
C LYS A 21 13.78 -17.59 -8.39
N TRP A 22 12.63 -18.07 -8.83
CA TRP A 22 11.53 -17.21 -9.22
C TRP A 22 10.94 -16.46 -8.01
N VAL A 23 10.75 -17.16 -6.88
CA VAL A 23 10.25 -16.55 -5.64
C VAL A 23 11.23 -15.51 -5.10
N ASP A 24 12.54 -15.78 -5.12
CA ASP A 24 13.57 -14.85 -4.66
C ASP A 24 13.54 -13.55 -5.48
N ALA A 25 13.48 -13.68 -6.81
CA ALA A 25 13.33 -12.53 -7.70
C ALA A 25 12.03 -11.75 -7.42
N PHE A 26 10.92 -12.47 -7.23
CA PHE A 26 9.64 -11.83 -6.90
C PHE A 26 9.70 -11.08 -5.56
N VAL A 27 10.27 -11.68 -4.52
CA VAL A 27 10.36 -11.07 -3.19
C VAL A 27 11.25 -9.84 -3.21
N HIS A 28 12.38 -9.91 -3.93
CA HIS A 28 13.25 -8.76 -4.12
C HIS A 28 12.47 -7.60 -4.75
N TRP A 29 11.90 -7.83 -5.93
CA TRP A 29 11.11 -6.82 -6.64
C TRP A 29 9.93 -6.28 -5.81
N TYR A 30 9.20 -7.16 -5.12
CA TYR A 30 8.04 -6.80 -4.29
C TYR A 30 8.42 -5.82 -3.18
N ASN A 31 9.60 -6.01 -2.59
CA ASN A 31 10.09 -5.21 -1.48
C ASN A 31 10.81 -3.94 -1.93
N THR A 32 11.55 -3.95 -3.05
CA THR A 32 12.46 -2.86 -3.42
C THR A 32 11.97 -2.00 -4.58
N GLU A 33 11.05 -2.50 -5.40
CA GLU A 33 10.61 -1.81 -6.64
C GLU A 33 9.09 -1.60 -6.70
N HIS A 34 8.31 -2.58 -6.24
CA HIS A 34 6.85 -2.49 -6.32
C HIS A 34 6.29 -1.44 -5.37
N LEU A 35 5.56 -0.46 -5.92
CA LEU A 35 4.85 0.55 -5.14
C LEU A 35 3.47 0.04 -4.72
N HIS A 36 3.24 -0.04 -3.41
CA HIS A 36 1.99 -0.58 -2.85
C HIS A 36 1.01 0.54 -2.53
N SER A 37 -0.21 0.45 -3.09
CA SER A 37 -1.27 1.44 -2.88
C SER A 37 -1.63 1.65 -1.41
N GLU A 38 -1.65 0.57 -0.65
CA GLU A 38 -2.07 0.51 0.75
C GLU A 38 -1.11 1.26 1.67
N ILE A 39 0.13 1.52 1.23
CA ILE A 39 1.12 2.34 1.94
C ILE A 39 1.50 3.59 1.14
N ARG A 40 0.55 4.16 0.39
CA ARG A 40 0.73 5.41 -0.37
C ARG A 40 1.79 5.32 -1.47
N PHE A 41 1.80 4.21 -2.20
CA PHE A 41 2.68 3.98 -3.36
C PHE A 41 4.17 4.17 -3.02
N VAL A 42 4.59 3.66 -1.87
CA VAL A 42 6.01 3.46 -1.53
C VAL A 42 6.33 1.98 -1.54
N THR A 43 7.60 1.63 -1.54
CA THR A 43 8.01 0.23 -1.42
C THR A 43 8.00 -0.21 0.06
N PRO A 44 7.83 -1.49 0.36
CA PRO A 44 7.96 -1.99 1.72
C PRO A 44 9.34 -1.67 2.32
N ASP A 45 10.39 -1.74 1.49
CA ASP A 45 11.76 -1.36 1.86
C ASP A 45 11.87 0.14 2.21
N ASP A 46 11.23 1.03 1.44
CA ASP A 46 11.20 2.46 1.77
C ASP A 46 10.59 2.71 3.14
N ARG A 47 9.48 2.04 3.43
CA ARG A 47 8.77 2.17 4.70
C ARG A 47 9.56 1.56 5.85
N HIS A 48 10.17 0.39 5.64
CA HIS A 48 10.97 -0.29 6.66
C HIS A 48 12.10 0.60 7.17
N TYR A 49 12.79 1.28 6.25
CA TYR A 49 13.88 2.21 6.57
C TYR A 49 13.43 3.67 6.77
N GLY A 50 12.12 3.95 6.87
CA GLY A 50 11.58 5.29 7.13
C GLY A 50 11.80 6.33 6.01
N ARG A 51 12.21 5.91 4.82
CA ARG A 51 12.44 6.78 3.64
C ARG A 51 11.13 7.26 3.01
N ASP A 52 10.02 6.60 3.31
CA ASP A 52 8.70 6.94 2.81
C ASP A 52 8.28 8.38 3.17
N THR A 53 8.59 8.85 4.37
CA THR A 53 8.21 10.19 4.85
C THR A 53 8.71 11.31 3.92
N ALA A 54 9.99 11.28 3.55
CA ALA A 54 10.57 12.28 2.64
C ALA A 54 9.99 12.18 1.23
N LYS A 55 9.82 10.95 0.70
CA LYS A 55 9.22 10.69 -0.61
C LYS A 55 7.79 11.20 -0.70
N LEU A 56 6.98 10.94 0.33
CA LEU A 56 5.59 11.33 0.42
C LEU A 56 5.42 12.85 0.55
N LYS A 57 6.26 13.50 1.36
CA LYS A 57 6.31 14.97 1.43
C LYS A 57 6.60 15.59 0.06
N ASN A 58 7.59 15.07 -0.66
CA ASN A 58 7.91 15.57 -1.99
C ASN A 58 6.75 15.38 -2.99
N ARG A 59 6.09 14.21 -2.98
CA ARG A 59 4.92 13.96 -3.84
C ARG A 59 3.77 14.91 -3.56
N LYS A 60 3.52 15.21 -2.28
CA LYS A 60 2.51 16.21 -1.89
C LYS A 60 2.80 17.56 -2.55
N ASN A 61 4.03 18.07 -2.40
CA ASN A 61 4.44 19.34 -2.98
C ASN A 61 4.26 19.37 -4.51
N VAL A 62 4.66 18.30 -5.21
CA VAL A 62 4.50 18.19 -6.66
C VAL A 62 3.01 18.24 -7.06
N TYR A 63 2.14 17.55 -6.34
CA TYR A 63 0.71 17.55 -6.60
C TYR A 63 0.07 18.92 -6.32
N GLU A 64 0.48 19.60 -5.25
CA GLU A 64 0.02 20.95 -4.91
C GLU A 64 0.40 21.94 -6.02
N GLN A 65 1.67 21.96 -6.43
CA GLN A 65 2.13 22.81 -7.52
C GLN A 65 1.42 22.52 -8.85
N ALA A 66 1.20 21.23 -9.17
CA ALA A 66 0.48 20.85 -10.38
C ALA A 66 -0.98 21.31 -10.37
N ARG A 67 -1.62 21.30 -9.20
CA ARG A 67 -2.98 21.80 -9.02
C ARG A 67 -3.05 23.32 -9.09
N GLU A 68 -2.12 24.03 -8.47
CA GLU A 68 -2.04 25.49 -8.54
C GLU A 68 -1.86 25.99 -9.97
N LYS A 69 -1.08 25.27 -10.79
CA LYS A 69 -0.83 25.64 -12.18
C LYS A 69 -2.04 25.46 -13.11
N ASN A 70 -2.91 24.48 -12.86
CA ASN A 70 -4.04 24.13 -13.74
C ASN A 70 -5.26 23.71 -12.90
N PRO A 71 -5.85 24.60 -12.10
CA PRO A 71 -6.90 24.23 -11.15
C PRO A 71 -8.14 23.60 -11.81
N GLU A 72 -8.47 23.99 -13.04
CA GLU A 72 -9.60 23.49 -13.83
C GLU A 72 -9.50 21.99 -14.18
N ARG A 73 -8.29 21.43 -14.20
CA ARG A 73 -8.08 19.98 -14.40
C ARG A 73 -8.49 19.16 -13.16
N TRP A 74 -8.60 19.79 -11.99
CA TRP A 74 -8.79 19.10 -10.71
C TRP A 74 -10.22 19.24 -10.18
N ALA A 75 -11.04 18.20 -10.40
CA ALA A 75 -12.40 18.14 -9.84
C ALA A 75 -12.43 17.88 -8.32
N ARG A 76 -11.34 17.35 -7.75
CA ARG A 76 -11.23 16.97 -6.32
C ARG A 76 -9.90 17.42 -5.74
N GLN A 77 -9.77 17.29 -4.42
CA GLN A 77 -8.52 17.48 -3.71
C GLN A 77 -7.42 16.54 -4.25
N ILE A 78 -6.16 16.92 -4.01
CA ILE A 78 -5.01 16.07 -4.38
C ILE A 78 -5.08 14.72 -3.66
N ARG A 79 -4.40 13.72 -4.23
CA ARG A 79 -4.27 12.40 -3.60
C ARG A 79 -3.69 12.54 -2.19
N ASN A 80 -4.22 11.77 -1.24
CA ASN A 80 -3.70 11.74 0.12
C ASN A 80 -2.29 11.10 0.14
N TRP A 81 -1.29 11.93 0.41
CA TRP A 81 0.11 11.55 0.57
C TRP A 81 0.58 11.59 2.02
N THR A 82 -0.34 11.61 2.99
CA THR A 82 0.02 11.55 4.41
C THR A 82 0.56 10.15 4.73
N PRO A 83 1.75 10.03 5.36
CA PRO A 83 2.28 8.74 5.80
C PRO A 83 1.27 7.99 6.67
N ILE A 84 1.22 6.68 6.52
CA ILE A 84 0.43 5.84 7.41
C ILE A 84 1.29 5.54 8.64
N GLU A 85 0.85 5.92 9.82
CA GLU A 85 1.63 5.72 11.04
C GLU A 85 1.52 4.29 11.55
N ILE A 86 0.29 3.79 11.70
CA ILE A 86 0.01 2.48 12.31
C ILE A 86 -0.87 1.66 11.37
N VAL A 87 -0.47 0.43 11.11
CA VAL A 87 -1.27 -0.59 10.45
C VAL A 87 -1.43 -1.76 11.41
N ARG A 88 -2.66 -2.22 11.63
CA ARG A 88 -2.96 -3.40 12.44
C ARG A 88 -3.48 -4.50 11.53
N LEU A 89 -2.80 -5.65 11.52
CA LEU A 89 -3.32 -6.87 10.92
C LEU A 89 -4.28 -7.52 11.92
N ASN A 90 -5.52 -7.79 11.48
CA ASN A 90 -6.60 -8.33 12.32
C ASN A 90 -6.87 -7.46 13.57
N PRO A 91 -7.36 -6.21 13.40
CA PRO A 91 -7.71 -5.38 14.54
C PRO A 91 -8.77 -6.08 15.39
N GLU A 92 -8.67 -5.95 16.71
CA GLU A 92 -9.70 -6.45 17.60
C GLU A 92 -11.07 -5.88 17.20
N ARG A 93 -12.10 -6.73 17.21
CA ARG A 93 -13.47 -6.28 17.02
C ARG A 93 -13.76 -5.27 18.13
N LYS A 94 -14.19 -4.07 17.76
CA LYS A 94 -14.72 -3.12 18.74
C LYS A 94 -15.84 -3.84 19.49
N ARG A 95 -15.69 -4.03 20.80
CA ARG A 95 -16.82 -4.40 21.64
C ARG A 95 -17.90 -3.33 21.42
N PRO A 96 -19.17 -3.70 21.20
CA PRO A 96 -20.24 -2.72 21.15
C PRO A 96 -20.13 -1.82 22.38
N SER A 97 -20.30 -0.50 22.20
CA SER A 97 -20.51 0.37 23.34
C SER A 97 -21.73 -0.15 24.12
N GLU A 98 -21.73 0.01 25.44
CA GLU A 98 -22.84 -0.45 26.30
C GLU A 98 -24.21 0.12 25.88
N GLU A 99 -24.22 1.24 25.14
CA GLU A 99 -25.41 1.82 24.51
C GLU A 99 -26.01 0.95 23.40
N GLY A 100 -25.18 0.28 22.58
CA GLY A 100 -25.65 -0.59 21.49
C GLY A 100 -26.21 -1.93 21.97
N LEU A 101 -25.77 -2.39 23.16
CA LEU A 101 -26.29 -3.60 23.79
C LEU A 101 -27.68 -3.39 24.41
N LYS A 102 -28.06 -2.15 24.73
CA LYS A 102 -29.37 -1.81 25.32
C LYS A 102 -30.47 -1.61 24.27
N SER A 103 -30.12 -1.32 23.01
CA SER A 103 -31.10 -1.11 21.93
C SER A 103 -31.56 -2.39 21.23
N GLU A 104 -30.86 -3.51 21.39
CA GLU A 104 -31.25 -4.81 20.79
C GLU A 104 -32.15 -5.67 21.71
N ALA A 105 -32.47 -5.19 22.92
CA ALA A 105 -33.28 -5.90 23.91
C ALA A 105 -34.67 -5.28 24.15
N ALA A 106 -35.15 -4.41 23.24
CA ALA A 106 -36.46 -3.77 23.32
C ALA A 106 -37.38 -4.19 22.16
#